data_AF-A0A850QGS1-F1
#
_entry.id   AF-A0A850QGS1-F1
#
_cell.length_a   1.000
_cell.length_b   1.000
_cell.length_c   1.000
_cell.angle_alpha   90.00
_cell.angle_beta   90.00
_cell.angle_gamma   90.00
#
_symmetry.space_group_name_H-M   'P 1'
#
loop_
_entity.id
_entity.type
_entity.pdbx_description
1 polymer ?
#
loop_
_entity_poly.entity_id
_entity_poly.type
_entity_poly.pdbx_seq_one_letter_code
_entity_poly.pdbx_strand_id
1 'polypeptide(L)' 'MEKCLFVAETDGENAVSHVWFYSGEGNPRLVQRTDVTSQRITGAEFAGAPAEMIAAWLRRFANLP' A
#
# COMPACT_ATOMS: atom_id res chain seq x y z
N MET A 1 -14.65 0.12 -10.69
CA MET A 1 -13.33 0.61 -10.25
C MET A 1 -12.38 -0.56 -10.33
N GLU A 2 -11.25 -0.40 -11.00
CA GLU A 2 -10.19 -1.41 -10.97
C GLU A 2 -9.72 -1.58 -9.52
N LYS A 3 -9.81 -2.80 -9.00
CA LYS A 3 -9.36 -3.09 -7.64
C LYS A 3 -7.84 -2.98 -7.59
N CYS A 4 -7.36 -2.12 -6.70
CA CYS A 4 -5.94 -1.99 -6.41
C CYS A 4 -5.60 -2.81 -5.16
N LEU A 5 -4.42 -3.42 -5.12
CA LEU A 5 -3.93 -4.18 -3.98
C LEU A 5 -2.60 -3.60 -3.50
N PHE A 6 -2.50 -3.36 -2.20
CA PHE A 6 -1.27 -2.99 -1.51
C PHE A 6 -0.75 -4.19 -0.71
N VAL A 7 0.48 -4.61 -1.00
CA VAL A 7 1.12 -5.73 -0.29
C VAL A 7 2.31 -5.20 0.49
N ALA A 8 2.27 -5.32 1.81
CA ALA A 8 3.38 -4.95 2.67
C ALA A 8 4.43 -6.06 2.74
N GLU A 9 5.67 -5.64 2.67
CA GLU A 9 6.83 -6.44 3.08
C GLU A 9 7.27 -5.95 4.46
N THR A 10 7.29 -6.86 5.43
CA THR A 10 7.75 -6.55 6.79
C THR A 10 9.21 -6.93 6.97
N ASP A 11 9.93 -6.17 7.79
CA ASP A 11 11.28 -6.52 8.22
C ASP A 11 11.28 -7.58 9.34
N GLY A 12 12.47 -7.89 9.88
CA GLY A 12 12.65 -8.83 10.97
C GLY A 12 12.02 -8.40 12.31
N GLU A 13 11.54 -7.15 12.41
CA GLU A 13 10.84 -6.60 13.59
C GLU A 13 9.32 -6.51 13.37
N ASN A 14 8.80 -7.11 12.29
CA ASN A 14 7.41 -7.01 11.84
C ASN A 14 6.96 -5.57 11.48
N ALA A 15 7.89 -4.64 11.28
CA ALA A 15 7.56 -3.31 10.79
C ALA A 15 7.46 -3.31 9.26
N VAL A 16 6.50 -2.55 8.70
CA VAL A 16 6.37 -2.41 7.24
C VAL A 16 7.58 -1.66 6.71
N SER A 17 8.39 -2.34 5.90
CA SER A 17 9.60 -1.80 5.27
C SER A 17 9.29 -1.23 3.89
N HIS A 18 8.62 -2.02 3.05
CA HIS A 18 8.19 -1.63 1.71
C HIS A 18 6.73 -2.00 1.46
N VAL A 19 6.08 -1.29 0.53
CA VAL A 19 4.74 -1.64 0.05
C VAL A 19 4.76 -1.74 -1.47
N TRP A 20 4.28 -2.86 -1.97
CA TRP A 20 4.08 -3.14 -3.39
C TRP A 20 2.66 -2.77 -3.79
N PHE A 21 2.52 -2.25 -4.99
CA PHE A 21 1.26 -1.82 -5.59
C PHE A 21 0.94 -2.68 -6.80
N TYR A 22 -0.28 -3.20 -6.82
CA TYR A 22 -0.87 -3.97 -7.91
C TYR A 22 -2.12 -3.24 -8.40
N SER A 23 -2.19 -2.98 -9.70
CA SER A 23 -3.33 -2.33 -10.34
C SER A 23 -3.75 -3.15 -11.54
N GLY A 24 -4.83 -3.92 -11.41
CA GLY A 24 -5.37 -4.74 -12.50
C GLY A 24 -4.35 -5.74 -13.07
N GLU A 25 -4.19 -5.74 -14.39
CA GLU A 25 -3.31 -6.67 -15.14
C GLU A 25 -1.83 -6.23 -15.18
N GLY A 26 -1.47 -5.14 -14.51
CA GLY A 26 -0.09 -4.68 -14.44
C GLY A 26 0.80 -5.56 -13.56
N ASN A 27 2.09 -5.61 -13.88
CA ASN A 27 3.08 -6.21 -13.00
C ASN A 27 3.15 -5.47 -11.66
N PRO A 28 3.39 -6.17 -10.54
CA PRO A 28 3.71 -5.52 -9.28
C PRO A 28 4.88 -4.56 -9.42
N ARG A 29 4.76 -3.43 -8.74
CA ARG A 29 5.86 -2.50 -8.57
C ARG A 29 5.83 -1.90 -7.18
N LEU A 30 6.95 -1.31 -6.75
CA LEU A 30 6.97 -0.52 -5.53
C LEU A 30 5.97 0.64 -5.64
N VAL A 31 5.29 0.93 -4.54
CA VAL A 31 4.33 2.02 -4.47
C VAL A 31 5.02 3.36 -4.69
N GLN A 32 4.38 4.23 -5.47
CA GLN A 32 4.82 5.61 -5.66
C GLN A 32 3.86 6.56 -4.96
N ARG A 33 4.32 7.76 -4.62
CA ARG A 33 3.48 8.75 -3.91
C ARG A 33 2.18 9.07 -4.65
N THR A 34 2.22 9.07 -5.97
CA THR A 34 1.05 9.29 -6.84
C THR A 34 0.00 8.18 -6.77
N ASP A 35 0.36 6.98 -6.30
CA ASP A 35 -0.58 5.89 -6.11
C ASP A 35 -1.36 6.00 -4.80
N VAL A 36 -0.83 6.77 -3.86
CA VAL A 36 -1.36 6.89 -2.51
C VAL A 36 -2.34 8.06 -2.45
N THR A 37 -3.58 7.78 -2.81
CA THR A 37 -4.69 8.74 -2.67
C THR A 37 -5.72 8.19 -1.69
N SER A 38 -6.43 9.07 -0.97
CA SER A 38 -7.45 8.65 -0.01
C SER A 38 -8.51 7.74 -0.66
N GLN A 39 -8.87 8.02 -1.91
CA GLN A 39 -9.82 7.23 -2.68
C GLN A 39 -9.28 5.82 -2.98
N ARG A 40 -7.99 5.69 -3.36
CA ARG A 40 -7.37 4.39 -3.62
C ARG A 40 -7.18 3.58 -2.35
N ILE A 41 -6.74 4.21 -1.25
CA ILE A 41 -6.57 3.53 0.04
C ILE A 41 -7.91 2.96 0.53
N THR A 42 -8.98 3.74 0.45
CA THR A 42 -10.31 3.33 0.96
C THR A 42 -10.91 2.17 0.17
N GLY A 43 -10.60 2.08 -1.13
CA GLY A 43 -11.12 1.04 -2.01
C GLY A 43 -10.15 -0.11 -2.29
N ALA A 44 -8.98 -0.13 -1.66
CA ALA A 44 -7.94 -1.12 -1.93
C ALA A 44 -8.05 -2.36 -1.04
N GLU A 45 -7.51 -3.46 -1.57
CA GLU A 45 -7.22 -4.65 -0.80
C GLU A 45 -5.82 -4.54 -0.19
N PHE A 46 -5.60 -5.20 0.95
CA PHE A 46 -4.37 -5.15 1.72
C PHE A 46 -3.89 -6.57 2.04
N ALA A 47 -2.59 -6.82 1.90
CA ALA A 47 -1.96 -8.12 2.23
C ALA A 47 -0.55 -7.94 2.80
N GLY A 48 -0.01 -9.00 3.41
CA GLY A 48 1.37 -9.02 3.97
C GLY A 48 1.51 -8.41 5.36
N ALA A 49 0.61 -7.49 5.75
CA ALA A 49 0.49 -6.96 7.11
C ALA A 49 -0.97 -6.52 7.37
N PRO A 50 -1.36 -6.22 8.62
CA PRO A 50 -2.66 -5.66 8.93
C PRO A 50 -2.93 -4.38 8.13
N ALA A 51 -4.13 -4.25 7.55
CA ALA A 51 -4.51 -3.14 6.68
C ALA A 51 -4.23 -1.76 7.30
N GLU A 52 -4.45 -1.62 8.62
CA GLU A 52 -4.21 -0.39 9.37
C GLU A 52 -2.73 0.02 9.37
N MET A 53 -1.81 -0.95 9.50
CA MET A 53 -0.36 -0.70 9.46
C MET A 53 0.08 -0.27 8.06
N ILE A 54 -0.45 -0.93 7.03
CA ILE A 54 -0.14 -0.58 5.63
C ILE A 54 -0.69 0.81 5.31
N ALA A 55 -1.93 1.11 5.69
CA ALA A 55 -2.53 2.42 5.49
C ALA A 55 -1.75 3.53 6.22
N ALA A 56 -1.31 3.28 7.46
CA ALA A 56 -0.48 4.23 8.21
C ALA A 56 0.88 4.47 7.54
N TRP A 57 1.54 3.41 7.07
CA TRP A 57 2.79 3.50 6.32
C TRP A 57 2.60 4.30 5.03
N LEU A 58 1.54 4.01 4.27
CA LEU A 58 1.22 4.69 3.01
C LEU A 58 0.96 6.19 3.23
N ARG A 59 0.16 6.55 4.23
CA ARG A 59 -0.08 7.96 4.58
C ARG A 59 1.22 8.68 4.93
N ARG A 60 2.07 8.06 5.76
CA ARG A 60 3.39 8.61 6.11
C ARG A 60 4.29 8.75 4.87
N PHE A 61 4.33 7.75 4.00
CA PHE A 61 5.15 7.74 2.78
C PHE A 61 4.75 8.85 1.79
N ALA A 62 3.45 9.13 1.70
CA ALA A 62 2.87 10.15 0.83
C ALA A 62 2.71 11.53 1.49
N ASN A 63 3.09 11.69 2.77
CA ASN A 63 2.83 12.88 3.58
C ASN A 63 1.35 13.31 3.58
N LEU A 64 0.44 12.33 3.63
CA LEU A 64 -1.00 12.59 3.79
C LEU A 64 -1.33 12.84 5.28
N PRO A 65 -2.29 13.73 5.57
CA PRO A 65 -2.80 13.93 6.92
C PRO A 65 -3.50 12.68 7.50
#